data_AF-A0A644ZJV4-F1
#
_entry.id   AF-A0A644ZJV4-F1
#
_cell.length_a   1.000
_cell.length_b   1.000
_cell.length_c   1.000
_cell.angle_alpha   90.00
_cell.angle_beta   90.00
_cell.angle_gamma   90.00
#
_symmetry.space_group_name_H-M   'P 1'
#
loop_
_entity.id
_entity.type
_entity.pdbx_description
1 polymer ?
#
loop_
_entity_poly.entity_id
_entity_poly.type
_entity_poly.pdbx_seq_one_letter_code
_entity_poly.pdbx_strand_id
1 'polypeptide(L)'
;MLIIGQDDGQPFGLPNLNRNRALFYLEHNDLLKKYHTTRGADEIGCLLLAADRNRKWQYSPKIFVEYSSPHVADITMPFMSCSVGETVNEKISIIGGKSVSDPLQADFILYVHCGNDLTANLDEKANHLKDLIMGQTPVALVDLSANYDVKETIFPHLINNNTPLVRLAAFAGWNTVSNSVGTAVAQASIFTGQKQRLSEQDILSLYALNLQFNLDRFFDDWVYQKVIHYKLSKLLKIREMDPYALDYDTLKVSKFIKNEIQVYKNTLFYDNLCRYPFYSDEKNDYYLSSIDIDISLPWKRIFEVGLTTKATFGTRSKAD
;
A
#
# COMPACT_ATOMS: atom_id res chain seq x y z
N MET A 1 -15.52 0.41 18.51
CA MET A 1 -15.64 -0.42 17.29
C MET A 1 -14.78 -1.65 17.51
N LEU A 2 -15.35 -2.84 17.32
CA LEU A 2 -14.60 -4.10 17.39
C LEU A 2 -14.62 -4.74 15.99
N ILE A 3 -13.46 -5.19 15.53
CA ILE A 3 -13.28 -5.87 14.25
C ILE A 3 -12.72 -7.27 14.53
N ILE A 4 -13.35 -8.29 13.97
CA ILE A 4 -12.89 -9.68 14.00
C ILE A 4 -12.25 -9.97 12.65
N GLY A 5 -10.92 -10.14 12.66
CA GLY A 5 -10.15 -10.53 11.48
C GLY A 5 -10.27 -12.00 11.14
N GLN A 6 -10.14 -12.31 9.86
CA GLN A 6 -9.95 -13.65 9.35
C GLN A 6 -8.54 -13.71 8.77
N ASP A 7 -7.76 -14.69 9.22
CA ASP A 7 -6.44 -14.98 8.66
C ASP A 7 -6.52 -15.38 7.17
N ASP A 8 -5.35 -15.50 6.55
CA ASP A 8 -5.15 -15.98 5.19
C ASP A 8 -6.01 -17.22 4.92
N GLY A 9 -6.66 -17.23 3.75
CA GLY A 9 -7.72 -18.19 3.49
C GLY A 9 -7.88 -18.52 2.02
N GLN A 10 -8.86 -19.38 1.79
CA GLN A 10 -9.35 -19.75 0.47
C GLN A 10 -10.87 -19.67 0.50
N PRO A 11 -11.56 -19.51 -0.64
CA PRO A 11 -13.03 -19.39 -0.67
C PRO A 11 -13.73 -20.53 0.07
N PHE A 12 -13.20 -21.76 -0.02
CA PHE A 12 -13.75 -22.96 0.61
C PHE A 12 -12.95 -23.43 1.85
N GLY A 13 -12.21 -22.53 2.50
CA GLY A 13 -11.37 -22.86 3.67
C GLY A 13 -12.06 -22.70 5.03
N LEU A 14 -11.52 -23.37 6.05
CA LEU A 14 -11.95 -23.24 7.45
C LEU A 14 -11.96 -21.79 7.97
N PRO A 15 -10.97 -20.92 7.66
CA PRO A 15 -11.02 -19.52 8.06
C PRO A 15 -12.27 -18.80 7.53
N ASN A 16 -12.60 -19.00 6.24
CA ASN A 16 -13.78 -18.37 5.62
C ASN A 16 -15.08 -18.91 6.21
N LEU A 17 -15.15 -20.21 6.49
CA LEU A 17 -16.31 -20.81 7.18
C LEU A 17 -16.53 -20.17 8.57
N ASN A 18 -15.46 -19.99 9.35
CA ASN A 18 -15.55 -19.38 10.68
C ASN A 18 -15.96 -17.91 10.60
N ARG A 19 -15.40 -17.14 9.66
CA ARG A 19 -15.82 -15.75 9.41
C ARG A 19 -17.29 -15.68 9.04
N ASN A 20 -17.76 -16.54 8.13
CA ASN A 20 -19.15 -16.53 7.69
C ASN A 20 -20.12 -16.91 8.82
N ARG A 21 -19.72 -17.82 9.71
CA ARG A 21 -20.49 -18.10 10.94
C ARG A 21 -20.55 -16.89 11.88
N ALA A 22 -19.44 -16.18 12.06
CA ALA A 22 -19.42 -14.96 12.85
C ALA A 22 -20.30 -13.87 12.22
N LEU A 23 -20.19 -13.65 10.90
CA LEU A 23 -21.01 -12.70 10.15
C LEU A 23 -22.50 -13.02 10.29
N PHE A 24 -22.88 -14.29 10.08
CA PHE A 24 -24.24 -14.76 10.27
C PHE A 24 -24.75 -14.47 11.68
N TYR A 25 -23.95 -14.74 12.72
CA TYR A 25 -24.31 -14.40 14.09
C TYR A 25 -24.53 -12.90 14.29
N LEU A 26 -23.65 -12.04 13.74
CA LEU A 26 -23.80 -10.60 13.86
C LEU A 26 -25.05 -10.07 13.15
N GLU A 27 -25.36 -10.61 11.98
CA GLU A 27 -26.57 -10.29 11.21
C GLU A 27 -27.84 -10.68 11.98
N HIS A 28 -27.91 -11.92 12.48
CA HIS A 28 -29.08 -12.44 13.19
C HIS A 28 -29.39 -11.72 14.50
N ASN A 29 -28.44 -10.96 15.05
CA ASN A 29 -28.56 -10.24 16.31
C ASN A 29 -28.49 -8.70 16.13
N ASP A 30 -28.58 -8.18 14.90
CA ASP A 30 -28.51 -6.73 14.60
C ASP A 30 -27.25 -6.04 15.13
N LEU A 31 -26.13 -6.76 15.17
CA LEU A 31 -24.87 -6.32 15.79
C LEU A 31 -23.91 -5.61 14.83
N LEU A 32 -24.19 -5.60 13.52
CA LEU A 32 -23.32 -5.03 12.48
C LEU A 32 -23.04 -3.52 12.61
N LYS A 33 -23.84 -2.79 13.40
CA LYS A 33 -23.57 -1.38 13.72
C LYS A 33 -22.40 -1.18 14.69
N LYS A 34 -22.05 -2.20 15.47
CA LYS A 34 -21.04 -2.14 16.54
C LYS A 34 -19.82 -3.02 16.25
N TYR A 35 -20.03 -4.10 15.52
CA TYR A 35 -19.07 -5.17 15.28
C TYR A 35 -18.94 -5.44 13.79
N HIS A 36 -17.72 -5.66 13.32
CA HIS A 36 -17.44 -6.00 11.93
C HIS A 36 -16.62 -7.28 11.88
N THR A 37 -16.83 -8.09 10.85
CA THR A 37 -15.87 -9.11 10.43
C THR A 37 -15.13 -8.61 9.21
N THR A 38 -13.86 -8.96 9.08
CA THR A 38 -13.08 -8.62 7.89
C THR A 38 -12.20 -9.79 7.48
N ARG A 39 -11.87 -9.87 6.19
CA ARG A 39 -10.77 -10.71 5.71
C ARG A 39 -9.46 -9.98 6.01
N GLY A 40 -8.36 -10.68 6.22
CA GLY A 40 -7.11 -10.08 6.68
C GLY A 40 -7.06 -9.83 8.19
N ALA A 41 -5.84 -9.58 8.66
CA ALA A 41 -5.50 -9.40 10.07
C ALA A 41 -4.56 -8.21 10.29
N ASP A 42 -3.55 -8.06 9.44
CA ASP A 42 -2.44 -7.14 9.65
C ASP A 42 -2.83 -5.66 9.47
N GLU A 43 -3.79 -5.38 8.61
CA GLU A 43 -4.31 -4.04 8.33
C GLU A 43 -5.33 -3.54 9.36
N ILE A 44 -5.83 -4.42 10.25
CA ILE A 44 -6.94 -4.10 11.16
C ILE A 44 -6.59 -2.91 12.05
N GLY A 45 -5.35 -2.81 12.53
CA GLY A 45 -4.90 -1.67 13.32
C GLY A 45 -5.05 -0.34 12.58
N CYS A 46 -4.63 -0.29 11.32
CA CYS A 46 -4.76 0.88 10.45
C CYS A 46 -6.23 1.21 10.18
N LEU A 47 -7.06 0.22 9.87
CA LEU A 47 -8.50 0.41 9.65
C LEU A 47 -9.21 0.93 10.90
N LEU A 48 -8.89 0.37 12.07
CA LEU A 48 -9.42 0.82 13.37
C LEU A 48 -9.10 2.30 13.61
N LEU A 49 -7.85 2.69 13.37
CA LEU A 49 -7.40 4.07 13.51
C LEU A 49 -8.12 5.00 12.53
N ALA A 50 -8.19 4.63 11.25
CA ALA A 50 -8.86 5.42 10.22
C ALA A 50 -10.35 5.61 10.54
N ALA A 51 -11.08 4.55 10.90
CA ALA A 51 -12.50 4.70 11.27
C ALA A 51 -12.70 5.49 12.57
N ASP A 52 -11.81 5.37 13.57
CA ASP A 52 -11.87 6.22 14.77
C ASP A 52 -11.71 7.70 14.42
N ARG A 53 -10.72 8.01 13.59
CA ARG A 53 -10.45 9.38 13.15
C ARG A 53 -11.59 9.92 12.31
N ASN A 54 -12.06 9.18 11.32
CA ASN A 54 -13.21 9.52 10.49
C ASN A 54 -14.45 9.84 11.33
N ARG A 55 -14.77 9.02 12.34
CA ARG A 55 -15.89 9.32 13.27
C ARG A 55 -15.67 10.62 14.05
N LYS A 56 -14.49 10.81 14.66
CA LYS A 56 -14.18 12.02 15.44
C LYS A 56 -14.21 13.28 14.59
N TRP A 57 -13.81 13.14 13.32
CA TRP A 57 -13.80 14.20 12.34
C TRP A 57 -15.16 14.44 11.67
N GLN A 58 -16.14 13.56 11.87
CA GLN A 58 -17.38 13.53 11.08
C GLN A 58 -17.08 13.48 9.58
N TYR A 59 -16.04 12.74 9.21
CA TYR A 59 -15.55 12.58 7.85
C TYR A 59 -15.95 11.20 7.32
N SER A 60 -16.55 11.17 6.14
CA SER A 60 -16.92 9.95 5.42
C SER A 60 -16.29 10.06 4.03
N PRO A 61 -15.09 9.47 3.82
CA PRO A 61 -14.35 9.70 2.59
C PRO A 61 -15.14 9.20 1.39
N LYS A 62 -15.25 10.05 0.36
CA LYS A 62 -15.75 9.66 -0.96
C LYS A 62 -14.61 9.07 -1.77
N ILE A 63 -14.74 7.84 -2.22
CA ILE A 63 -13.64 7.08 -2.84
C ILE A 63 -14.07 6.66 -4.24
N PHE A 64 -13.34 7.12 -5.25
CA PHE A 64 -13.47 6.57 -6.60
C PHE A 64 -12.52 5.39 -6.73
N VAL A 65 -13.05 4.21 -7.02
CA VAL A 65 -12.24 3.00 -7.18
C VAL A 65 -11.99 2.79 -8.65
N GLU A 66 -10.72 2.74 -9.03
CA GLU A 66 -10.31 2.41 -10.38
C GLU A 66 -9.45 1.16 -10.39
N TYR A 67 -9.79 0.23 -11.27
CA TYR A 67 -9.03 -1.00 -11.44
C TYR A 67 -8.16 -0.91 -12.68
N SER A 68 -6.94 -1.44 -12.60
CA SER A 68 -6.02 -1.46 -13.74
C SER A 68 -6.53 -2.28 -14.95
N SER A 69 -7.57 -3.09 -14.76
CA SER A 69 -8.47 -3.57 -15.81
C SER A 69 -9.82 -3.95 -15.17
N PRO A 70 -10.93 -3.98 -15.94
CA PRO A 70 -12.24 -4.37 -15.41
C PRO A 70 -12.24 -5.74 -14.71
N HIS A 71 -11.43 -6.68 -15.21
CA HIS A 71 -11.34 -8.03 -14.65
C HIS A 71 -10.72 -8.08 -13.25
N VAL A 72 -9.91 -7.10 -12.86
CA VAL A 72 -9.22 -7.12 -11.54
C VAL A 72 -10.21 -7.25 -10.40
N ALA A 73 -11.38 -6.60 -10.50
CA ALA A 73 -12.41 -6.65 -9.47
C ALA A 73 -12.90 -8.09 -9.20
N ASP A 74 -12.93 -8.95 -10.22
CA ASP A 74 -13.50 -10.30 -10.14
C ASP A 74 -12.46 -11.36 -9.73
N ILE A 75 -11.17 -11.01 -9.73
CA ILE A 75 -10.09 -11.96 -9.43
C ILE A 75 -10.13 -12.31 -7.95
N THR A 76 -9.94 -13.59 -7.64
CA THR A 76 -9.55 -14.06 -6.30
C THR A 76 -8.04 -14.30 -6.29
N MET A 77 -7.31 -13.43 -5.62
CA MET A 77 -5.86 -13.54 -5.49
C MET A 77 -5.47 -14.64 -4.48
N PRO A 78 -4.22 -15.13 -4.52
CA PRO A 78 -3.73 -16.08 -3.52
C PRO A 78 -3.98 -15.61 -2.09
N PHE A 79 -4.29 -16.56 -1.21
CA PHE A 79 -4.58 -16.33 0.21
C PHE A 79 -5.85 -15.50 0.51
N MET A 80 -6.65 -15.19 -0.50
CA MET A 80 -7.93 -14.49 -0.34
C MET A 80 -9.12 -15.45 -0.37
N SER A 81 -10.14 -15.15 0.46
CA SER A 81 -11.39 -15.92 0.49
C SER A 81 -12.53 -15.29 -0.31
N CYS A 82 -12.28 -14.18 -1.01
CA CYS A 82 -13.24 -13.50 -1.88
C CYS A 82 -12.54 -12.71 -2.98
N SER A 83 -13.32 -12.10 -3.87
CA SER A 83 -12.81 -11.26 -4.95
C SER A 83 -12.12 -9.98 -4.43
N VAL A 84 -11.29 -9.37 -5.29
CA VAL A 84 -10.69 -8.07 -5.02
C VAL A 84 -11.77 -7.01 -4.80
N GLY A 85 -12.82 -6.99 -5.62
CA GLY A 85 -13.94 -6.05 -5.53
C GLY A 85 -14.67 -6.12 -4.20
N GLU A 86 -14.98 -7.33 -3.74
CA GLU A 86 -15.58 -7.54 -2.41
C GLU A 86 -14.66 -7.07 -1.28
N THR A 87 -13.34 -7.31 -1.42
CA THR A 87 -12.35 -6.86 -0.44
C THR A 87 -12.32 -5.33 -0.38
N VAL A 88 -12.26 -4.64 -1.52
CA VAL A 88 -12.28 -3.18 -1.59
C VAL A 88 -13.52 -2.59 -0.92
N ASN A 89 -14.70 -3.11 -1.27
CA ASN A 89 -15.95 -2.64 -0.68
C ASN A 89 -15.99 -2.87 0.85
N GLU A 90 -15.48 -4.02 1.32
CA GLU A 90 -15.36 -4.30 2.75
C GLU A 90 -14.48 -3.26 3.47
N LYS A 91 -13.29 -2.94 2.94
CA LYS A 91 -12.36 -1.98 3.57
C LYS A 91 -12.91 -0.56 3.58
N ILE A 92 -13.53 -0.13 2.48
CA ILE A 92 -14.19 1.18 2.38
C ILE A 92 -15.30 1.28 3.44
N SER A 93 -16.13 0.24 3.58
CA SER A 93 -17.22 0.23 4.55
C SER A 93 -16.72 0.29 6.00
N ILE A 94 -15.63 -0.41 6.33
CA ILE A 94 -15.07 -0.45 7.70
C ILE A 94 -14.64 0.93 8.17
N ILE A 95 -14.03 1.74 7.29
CA ILE A 95 -13.59 3.10 7.64
C ILE A 95 -14.74 4.12 7.58
N GLY A 96 -15.97 3.71 7.25
CA GLY A 96 -17.12 4.58 7.07
C GLY A 96 -17.07 5.42 5.78
N GLY A 97 -16.34 4.95 4.77
CA GLY A 97 -16.25 5.58 3.46
C GLY A 97 -17.44 5.27 2.55
N LYS A 98 -17.51 5.97 1.42
CA LYS A 98 -18.54 5.81 0.39
C LYS A 98 -17.90 5.76 -0.99
N SER A 99 -18.21 4.72 -1.75
CA SER A 99 -17.80 4.65 -3.16
C SER A 99 -18.57 5.68 -3.99
N VAL A 100 -17.88 6.37 -4.89
CA VAL A 100 -18.47 7.30 -5.87
C VAL A 100 -18.11 6.87 -7.28
N SER A 101 -18.94 7.21 -8.26
CA SER A 101 -18.75 6.84 -9.67
C SER A 101 -18.03 7.92 -10.51
N ASP A 102 -17.76 9.08 -9.92
CA ASP A 102 -17.11 10.22 -10.59
C ASP A 102 -15.84 10.60 -9.80
N PRO A 103 -14.65 10.54 -10.42
CA PRO A 103 -13.38 10.88 -9.76
C PRO A 103 -13.32 12.34 -9.28
N LEU A 104 -14.12 13.25 -9.86
CA LEU A 104 -14.19 14.65 -9.43
C LEU A 104 -14.95 14.84 -8.10
N GLN A 105 -15.76 13.86 -7.72
CA GLN A 105 -16.50 13.88 -6.45
C GLN A 105 -15.75 13.16 -5.32
N ALA A 106 -14.64 12.50 -5.65
CA ALA A 106 -13.87 11.72 -4.71
C ALA A 106 -12.91 12.61 -3.90
N ASP A 107 -12.78 12.30 -2.62
CA ASP A 107 -11.71 12.85 -1.79
C ASP A 107 -10.35 12.23 -2.15
N PHE A 108 -10.36 10.97 -2.60
CA PHE A 108 -9.21 10.32 -3.23
C PHE A 108 -9.64 9.21 -4.19
N ILE A 109 -8.76 8.89 -5.13
CA ILE A 109 -8.87 7.74 -6.03
C ILE A 109 -8.11 6.57 -5.40
N LEU A 110 -8.74 5.41 -5.32
CA LEU A 110 -8.07 4.14 -5.03
C LEU A 110 -7.82 3.41 -6.35
N TYR A 111 -6.56 3.43 -6.81
CA TYR A 111 -6.14 2.68 -7.99
C TYR A 111 -5.65 1.29 -7.58
N VAL A 112 -6.29 0.24 -8.10
CA VAL A 112 -5.99 -1.16 -7.72
C VAL A 112 -5.43 -1.94 -8.89
N HIS A 113 -4.17 -2.31 -8.76
CA HIS A 113 -3.50 -3.26 -9.63
C HIS A 113 -3.31 -4.59 -8.90
N CYS A 114 -3.68 -5.69 -9.56
CA CYS A 114 -3.39 -7.05 -9.12
C CYS A 114 -2.85 -7.81 -10.33
N GLY A 115 -1.52 -7.98 -10.37
CA GLY A 115 -0.84 -8.66 -11.46
C GLY A 115 -1.00 -10.17 -11.38
N ASN A 116 -1.64 -10.74 -12.38
CA ASN A 116 -1.65 -12.17 -12.67
C ASN A 116 -1.67 -12.46 -14.18
N ASP A 117 -1.64 -11.42 -15.01
CA ASP A 117 -1.73 -11.48 -16.46
C ASP A 117 -0.54 -10.74 -17.08
N LEU A 118 0.43 -11.51 -17.57
CA LEU A 118 1.64 -10.99 -18.21
C LEU A 118 1.38 -10.42 -19.62
N THR A 119 0.16 -10.57 -20.15
CA THR A 119 -0.23 -10.00 -21.46
C THR A 119 -0.77 -8.57 -21.33
N ALA A 120 -1.03 -8.11 -20.10
CA ALA A 120 -1.48 -6.77 -19.84
C ALA A 120 -0.42 -5.73 -20.28
N ASN A 121 -0.85 -4.71 -21.03
CA ASN A 121 -0.01 -3.56 -21.35
C ASN A 121 0.17 -2.66 -20.12
N LEU A 122 1.19 -2.94 -19.30
CA LEU A 122 1.45 -2.19 -18.07
C LEU A 122 1.96 -0.77 -18.34
N ASP A 123 2.60 -0.51 -19.48
CA ASP A 123 3.07 0.84 -19.85
C ASP A 123 1.88 1.80 -20.10
N GLU A 124 0.85 1.32 -20.80
CA GLU A 124 -0.38 2.10 -21.03
C GLU A 124 -1.08 2.43 -19.71
N LYS A 125 -1.23 1.44 -18.84
CA LYS A 125 -1.82 1.62 -17.50
C LYS A 125 -1.01 2.57 -16.65
N ALA A 126 0.32 2.50 -16.72
CA ALA A 126 1.21 3.39 -15.99
C ALA A 126 1.11 4.84 -16.49
N ASN A 127 0.93 5.05 -17.79
CA ASN A 127 0.71 6.39 -18.36
C ASN A 127 -0.62 6.98 -17.87
N HIS A 128 -1.69 6.19 -17.89
CA HIS A 128 -2.98 6.65 -17.34
C HIS A 128 -2.89 6.96 -15.83
N LEU A 129 -2.25 6.09 -15.05
CA LEU A 129 -2.06 6.33 -13.62
C LEU A 129 -1.18 7.58 -13.36
N LYS A 130 -0.20 7.86 -14.21
CA LYS A 130 0.58 9.11 -14.15
C LYS A 130 -0.34 10.32 -14.30
N ASP A 131 -1.26 10.29 -15.26
CA ASP A 131 -2.20 11.40 -15.48
C ASP A 131 -3.11 11.62 -14.26
N LEU A 132 -3.58 10.53 -13.64
CA LEU A 132 -4.33 10.60 -12.38
C LEU A 132 -3.50 11.24 -11.25
N ILE A 133 -2.26 10.79 -11.06
CA ILE A 133 -1.35 11.31 -10.01
C ILE A 133 -0.99 12.78 -10.26
N MET A 134 -0.88 13.19 -11.52
CA MET A 134 -0.61 14.56 -11.91
C MET A 134 -1.81 15.48 -11.69
N GLY A 135 -3.02 14.93 -11.67
CA GLY A 135 -4.27 15.60 -11.39
C GLY A 135 -4.40 16.16 -9.96
N GLN A 136 -5.59 16.67 -9.65
CA GLN A 136 -5.88 17.33 -8.36
C GLN A 136 -6.34 16.35 -7.28
N THR A 137 -6.98 15.25 -7.66
CA THR A 137 -7.50 14.25 -6.73
C THR A 137 -6.35 13.38 -6.22
N PRO A 138 -6.11 13.29 -4.90
CA PRO A 138 -5.09 12.42 -4.33
C PRO A 138 -5.29 10.96 -4.76
N VAL A 139 -4.20 10.25 -5.05
CA VAL A 139 -4.24 8.86 -5.52
C VAL A 139 -3.60 7.93 -4.51
N ALA A 140 -4.33 6.90 -4.09
CA ALA A 140 -3.84 5.77 -3.32
C ALA A 140 -3.63 4.59 -4.28
N LEU A 141 -2.43 4.01 -4.28
CA LEU A 141 -2.07 2.90 -5.16
C LEU A 141 -1.97 1.60 -4.36
N VAL A 142 -2.74 0.59 -4.80
CA VAL A 142 -2.51 -0.81 -4.44
C VAL A 142 -1.82 -1.49 -5.62
N ASP A 143 -0.59 -1.97 -5.41
CA ASP A 143 0.21 -2.62 -6.44
C ASP A 143 0.62 -4.04 -6.01
N LEU A 144 -0.19 -5.02 -6.41
CA LEU A 144 -0.03 -6.42 -6.03
C LEU A 144 0.44 -7.27 -7.21
N SER A 145 1.08 -8.38 -6.87
CA SER A 145 1.41 -9.46 -7.79
C SER A 145 1.01 -10.81 -7.19
N ALA A 146 0.48 -11.70 -8.01
CA ALA A 146 0.02 -13.02 -7.58
C ALA A 146 1.19 -13.93 -7.20
N ASN A 147 2.33 -13.77 -7.87
CA ASN A 147 3.50 -14.64 -7.70
C ASN A 147 4.67 -13.96 -6.99
N TYR A 148 4.45 -12.80 -6.36
CA TYR A 148 5.51 -11.96 -5.78
C TYR A 148 6.58 -11.54 -6.79
N ASP A 149 6.32 -11.66 -8.10
CA ASP A 149 7.24 -11.26 -9.15
C ASP A 149 7.09 -9.76 -9.42
N VAL A 150 8.20 -9.03 -9.47
CA VAL A 150 8.24 -7.61 -9.84
C VAL A 150 7.67 -7.37 -11.25
N LYS A 151 7.76 -8.34 -12.15
CA LYS A 151 7.23 -8.23 -13.53
C LYS A 151 5.71 -8.13 -13.59
N GLU A 152 5.04 -8.53 -12.51
CA GLU A 152 3.59 -8.45 -12.36
C GLU A 152 3.16 -7.14 -11.67
N THR A 153 4.08 -6.23 -11.36
CA THR A 153 3.77 -4.97 -10.66
C THR A 153 3.80 -3.78 -11.63
N ILE A 154 3.00 -2.75 -11.36
CA ILE A 154 2.98 -1.52 -12.19
C ILE A 154 4.12 -0.55 -11.81
N PHE A 155 4.67 -0.65 -10.59
CA PHE A 155 5.71 0.25 -10.08
C PHE A 155 6.91 0.49 -11.01
N PRO A 156 7.53 -0.53 -11.65
CA PRO A 156 8.65 -0.31 -12.57
C PRO A 156 8.26 0.57 -13.76
N HIS A 157 7.04 0.41 -14.26
CA HIS A 157 6.52 1.18 -15.38
C HIS A 157 6.27 2.65 -14.98
N LEU A 158 5.86 2.89 -13.72
CA LEU A 158 5.75 4.24 -13.15
C LEU A 158 7.10 4.94 -12.99
N ILE A 159 8.16 4.19 -12.65
CA ILE A 159 9.52 4.75 -12.64
C ILE A 159 9.93 5.11 -14.07
N ASN A 160 9.76 4.18 -15.02
CA ASN A 160 10.19 4.34 -16.42
C ASN A 160 9.49 5.50 -17.12
N ASN A 161 8.19 5.70 -16.87
CA ASN A 161 7.44 6.81 -17.47
C ASN A 161 7.54 8.11 -16.66
N ASN A 162 8.46 8.20 -15.68
CA ASN A 162 8.71 9.41 -14.91
C ASN A 162 7.47 9.88 -14.12
N THR A 163 6.71 8.96 -13.52
CA THR A 163 5.61 9.29 -12.61
C THR A 163 6.15 9.86 -11.29
N PRO A 164 5.61 10.96 -10.76
CA PRO A 164 6.07 11.51 -9.48
C PRO A 164 5.52 10.71 -8.30
N LEU A 165 6.16 9.59 -7.95
CA LEU A 165 5.71 8.65 -6.91
C LEU A 165 5.53 9.31 -5.54
N VAL A 166 6.31 10.36 -5.25
CA VAL A 166 6.23 11.15 -4.02
C VAL A 166 4.90 11.88 -3.82
N ARG A 167 4.05 11.98 -4.86
CA ARG A 167 2.72 12.59 -4.80
C ARG A 167 1.60 11.63 -4.39
N LEU A 168 1.87 10.33 -4.26
CA LEU A 168 0.86 9.36 -3.84
C LEU A 168 0.31 9.70 -2.44
N ALA A 169 -1.00 9.60 -2.29
CA ALA A 169 -1.67 9.72 -1.00
C ALA A 169 -1.41 8.49 -0.13
N ALA A 170 -1.29 7.32 -0.75
CA ALA A 170 -0.88 6.09 -0.09
C ALA A 170 -0.30 5.11 -1.13
N PHE A 171 0.59 4.23 -0.69
CA PHE A 171 1.03 3.07 -1.44
C PHE A 171 0.97 1.82 -0.55
N ALA A 172 0.53 0.69 -1.11
CA ALA A 172 0.66 -0.60 -0.46
C ALA A 172 0.69 -1.73 -1.50
N GLY A 173 1.44 -2.79 -1.22
CA GLY A 173 1.66 -3.91 -2.14
C GLY A 173 2.19 -5.19 -1.51
N TRP A 174 2.21 -5.29 -0.17
CA TRP A 174 2.90 -6.33 0.60
C TRP A 174 2.68 -7.78 0.11
N ASN A 175 1.61 -8.45 0.56
CA ASN A 175 1.42 -9.89 0.36
C ASN A 175 0.00 -10.27 -0.10
N THR A 176 -1.05 -9.75 0.55
CA THR A 176 -2.45 -10.07 0.23
C THR A 176 -3.25 -8.84 -0.17
N VAL A 177 -4.35 -9.07 -0.89
CA VAL A 177 -5.27 -7.99 -1.28
C VAL A 177 -5.83 -7.29 -0.06
N SER A 178 -6.16 -8.05 0.98
CA SER A 178 -6.71 -7.49 2.21
C SER A 178 -5.76 -6.51 2.88
N ASN A 179 -4.52 -6.95 3.08
CA ASN A 179 -3.48 -6.18 3.74
C ASN A 179 -3.19 -4.89 2.96
N SER A 180 -2.99 -4.99 1.65
CA SER A 180 -2.65 -3.83 0.83
C SER A 180 -3.81 -2.86 0.67
N VAL A 181 -5.02 -3.33 0.36
CA VAL A 181 -6.20 -2.45 0.21
C VAL A 181 -6.51 -1.77 1.53
N GLY A 182 -6.53 -2.50 2.66
CA GLY A 182 -6.86 -1.90 3.94
C GLY A 182 -5.82 -0.88 4.40
N THR A 183 -4.54 -1.14 4.16
CA THR A 183 -3.45 -0.18 4.45
C THR A 183 -3.58 1.08 3.60
N ALA A 184 -3.75 0.93 2.27
CA ALA A 184 -3.86 2.06 1.36
C ALA A 184 -5.11 2.92 1.64
N VAL A 185 -6.26 2.28 1.85
CA VAL A 185 -7.53 2.95 2.18
C VAL A 185 -7.45 3.68 3.52
N ALA A 186 -6.89 3.04 4.55
CA ALA A 186 -6.73 3.66 5.85
C ALA A 186 -5.82 4.90 5.79
N GLN A 187 -4.63 4.76 5.19
CA GLN A 187 -3.68 5.86 5.07
C GLN A 187 -4.26 7.03 4.25
N ALA A 188 -4.81 6.74 3.06
CA ALA A 188 -5.35 7.78 2.20
C ALA A 188 -6.53 8.51 2.85
N SER A 189 -7.39 7.79 3.59
CA SER A 189 -8.47 8.40 4.38
C SER A 189 -7.95 9.32 5.48
N ILE A 190 -6.90 8.91 6.21
CA ILE A 190 -6.31 9.74 7.26
C ILE A 190 -5.68 10.99 6.66
N PHE A 191 -4.91 10.83 5.58
CA PHE A 191 -4.25 11.92 4.88
C PHE A 191 -5.25 12.96 4.35
N THR A 192 -6.27 12.51 3.61
CA THR A 192 -7.30 13.41 3.04
C THR A 192 -8.18 14.04 4.11
N GLY A 193 -8.56 13.28 5.14
CA GLY A 193 -9.31 13.79 6.28
C GLY A 193 -8.56 14.89 7.04
N GLN A 194 -7.25 14.76 7.23
CA GLN A 194 -6.41 15.81 7.82
C GLN A 194 -6.21 17.00 6.89
N LYS A 195 -6.01 16.76 5.58
CA LYS A 195 -5.84 17.83 4.59
C LYS A 195 -7.01 18.81 4.59
N GLN A 196 -8.24 18.35 4.81
CA GLN A 196 -9.44 19.20 4.90
C GLN A 196 -9.54 20.04 6.18
N ARG A 197 -8.67 19.81 7.17
CA ARG A 197 -8.80 20.35 8.53
C ARG A 197 -7.59 21.15 8.99
N LEU A 198 -6.41 20.83 8.47
CA LEU A 198 -5.18 21.50 8.83
C LEU A 198 -5.12 22.92 8.23
N SER A 199 -4.42 23.79 8.94
CA SER A 199 -4.06 25.12 8.44
C SER A 199 -3.02 25.00 7.31
N GLU A 200 -2.91 26.02 6.45
CA GLU A 200 -1.89 26.05 5.39
C GLU A 200 -0.46 25.86 5.93
N GLN A 201 -0.19 26.32 7.14
CA GLN A 201 1.12 26.20 7.79
C GLN A 201 1.47 24.74 8.15
N ASP A 202 0.47 23.91 8.43
CA ASP A 202 0.66 22.51 8.83
C ASP A 202 0.57 21.52 7.66
N ILE A 203 0.07 21.97 6.51
CA ILE A 203 -0.10 21.11 5.32
C ILE A 203 1.25 20.53 4.86
N LEU A 204 2.32 21.33 4.84
CA LEU A 204 3.65 20.81 4.46
C LEU A 204 4.06 19.62 5.32
N SER A 205 3.89 19.73 6.65
CA SER A 205 4.21 18.67 7.60
C SER A 205 3.36 17.41 7.36
N LEU A 206 2.08 17.58 6.98
CA LEU A 206 1.21 16.46 6.59
C LEU A 206 1.77 15.72 5.36
N TYR A 207 2.15 16.44 4.31
CA TYR A 207 2.72 15.82 3.10
C TYR A 207 4.07 15.14 3.39
N ALA A 208 4.92 15.74 4.24
CA ALA A 208 6.20 15.15 4.64
C ALA A 208 6.00 13.84 5.42
N LEU A 209 5.08 13.81 6.39
CA LEU A 209 4.72 12.58 7.13
C LEU A 209 4.08 11.52 6.23
N ASN A 210 3.27 11.94 5.26
CA ASN A 210 2.68 11.03 4.28
C ASN A 210 3.73 10.39 3.38
N LEU A 211 4.70 11.20 2.91
CA LEU A 211 5.82 10.68 2.14
C LEU A 211 6.68 9.73 2.98
N GLN A 212 6.94 10.05 4.26
CA GLN A 212 7.65 9.16 5.18
C GLN A 212 6.96 7.79 5.30
N PHE A 213 5.63 7.75 5.41
CA PHE A 213 4.87 6.50 5.38
C PHE A 213 5.01 5.75 4.05
N ASN A 214 4.86 6.45 2.93
CA ASN A 214 4.96 5.82 1.61
C ASN A 214 6.37 5.29 1.32
N LEU A 215 7.42 5.95 1.82
CA LEU A 215 8.80 5.46 1.70
C LEU A 215 8.96 4.11 2.39
N ASP A 216 8.42 3.94 3.61
CA ASP A 216 8.43 2.63 4.29
C ASP A 216 7.75 1.57 3.42
N ARG A 217 6.61 1.90 2.80
CA ARG A 217 5.88 0.96 1.93
C ARG A 217 6.61 0.71 0.60
N PHE A 218 7.23 1.70 -0.03
CA PHE A 218 8.01 1.48 -1.26
C PHE A 218 9.16 0.50 -1.03
N PHE A 219 9.85 0.62 0.10
CA PHE A 219 11.00 -0.23 0.39
C PHE A 219 10.62 -1.59 0.98
N ASP A 220 9.56 -1.68 1.77
CA ASP A 220 9.07 -2.93 2.35
C ASP A 220 8.19 -3.71 1.36
N ASP A 221 7.06 -3.12 0.94
CA ASP A 221 6.06 -3.79 0.11
C ASP A 221 6.53 -4.03 -1.34
N TRP A 222 7.38 -3.17 -1.89
CA TRP A 222 7.84 -3.31 -3.27
C TRP A 222 9.29 -3.79 -3.37
N VAL A 223 10.27 -2.99 -2.93
CA VAL A 223 11.69 -3.37 -3.05
C VAL A 223 11.96 -4.70 -2.34
N TYR A 224 11.54 -4.82 -1.07
CA TYR A 224 11.81 -6.05 -0.34
C TYR A 224 10.93 -7.20 -0.83
N GLN A 225 9.60 -7.11 -0.77
CA GLN A 225 8.74 -8.26 -1.08
C GLN A 225 8.79 -8.71 -2.55
N LYS A 226 8.84 -7.76 -3.51
CA LYS A 226 8.69 -8.10 -4.95
C LYS A 226 10.03 -8.25 -5.65
N VAL A 227 11.05 -7.51 -5.21
CA VAL A 227 12.37 -7.54 -5.85
C VAL A 227 13.34 -8.46 -5.12
N ILE A 228 13.56 -8.24 -3.83
CA ILE A 228 14.60 -8.94 -3.07
C ILE A 228 14.11 -10.33 -2.63
N HIS A 229 12.97 -10.42 -1.97
CA HIS A 229 12.42 -11.66 -1.42
C HIS A 229 12.18 -12.71 -2.52
N TYR A 230 11.62 -12.31 -3.66
CA TYR A 230 11.43 -13.21 -4.80
C TYR A 230 12.76 -13.83 -5.30
N LYS A 231 13.79 -12.98 -5.51
CA LYS A 231 15.11 -13.44 -5.96
C LYS A 231 15.80 -14.30 -4.89
N LEU A 232 15.73 -13.88 -3.64
CA LEU A 232 16.39 -14.54 -2.52
C LEU A 232 15.75 -15.90 -2.21
N SER A 233 14.42 -16.01 -2.24
CA SER A 233 13.71 -17.28 -2.09
C SER A 233 14.13 -18.30 -3.15
N LYS A 234 14.34 -17.87 -4.40
CA LYS A 234 14.88 -18.76 -5.46
C LYS A 234 16.33 -19.18 -5.17
N LEU A 235 17.17 -18.24 -4.77
CA LEU A 235 18.58 -18.53 -4.47
C LEU A 235 18.74 -19.50 -3.28
N LEU A 236 17.97 -19.31 -2.21
CA LEU A 236 17.99 -20.19 -1.05
C LEU A 236 17.53 -21.61 -1.41
N LYS A 237 16.46 -21.74 -2.21
CA LYS A 237 16.00 -23.05 -2.70
C LYS A 237 17.06 -23.79 -3.52
N ILE A 238 17.81 -23.09 -4.39
CA ILE A 238 18.92 -23.68 -5.16
C ILE A 238 20.04 -24.18 -4.23
N ARG A 239 20.22 -23.54 -3.08
CA ARG A 239 21.17 -23.94 -2.05
C ARG A 239 20.61 -24.93 -1.03
N GLU A 240 19.43 -25.48 -1.28
CA GLU A 240 18.74 -26.42 -0.39
C GLU A 240 18.48 -25.84 1.03
N MET A 241 18.32 -24.52 1.12
CA MET A 241 18.02 -23.81 2.36
C MET A 241 16.53 -23.43 2.43
N ASP A 242 15.94 -23.56 3.62
CA ASP A 242 14.55 -23.16 3.86
C ASP A 242 14.43 -21.64 4.10
N PRO A 243 13.72 -20.87 3.24
CA PRO A 243 13.50 -19.44 3.45
C PRO A 243 12.65 -19.12 4.70
N TYR A 244 11.91 -20.09 5.24
CA TYR A 244 11.04 -19.93 6.41
C TYR A 244 11.69 -20.37 7.72
N ALA A 245 12.88 -20.99 7.66
CA ALA A 245 13.63 -21.46 8.82
C ALA A 245 15.13 -21.34 8.56
N LEU A 246 15.63 -20.11 8.50
CA LEU A 246 17.06 -19.81 8.38
C LEU A 246 17.82 -20.37 9.58
N ASP A 247 18.90 -21.08 9.30
CA ASP A 247 19.81 -21.62 10.29
C ASP A 247 20.93 -20.59 10.63
N TYR A 248 22.15 -21.08 10.83
CA TYR A 248 23.35 -20.29 11.13
C TYR A 248 23.67 -19.20 10.08
N ASP A 249 23.10 -19.26 8.88
CA ASP A 249 23.37 -18.28 7.81
C ASP A 249 22.56 -16.97 7.90
N THR A 250 21.75 -16.79 8.95
CA THR A 250 20.92 -15.58 9.16
C THR A 250 21.72 -14.27 9.04
N LEU A 251 22.97 -14.22 9.54
CA LEU A 251 23.82 -13.02 9.42
C LEU A 251 24.25 -12.73 7.99
N LYS A 252 24.56 -13.76 7.20
CA LYS A 252 24.94 -13.60 5.79
C LYS A 252 23.74 -13.14 4.97
N VAL A 253 22.58 -13.74 5.21
CA VAL A 253 21.32 -13.36 4.56
C VAL A 253 20.94 -11.92 4.93
N SER A 254 21.02 -11.54 6.21
CA SER A 254 20.78 -10.16 6.65
C SER A 254 21.73 -9.17 5.98
N LYS A 255 23.03 -9.50 5.88
CA LYS A 255 24.02 -8.66 5.19
C LYS A 255 23.71 -8.52 3.70
N PHE A 256 23.30 -9.61 3.04
CA PHE A 256 22.87 -9.58 1.65
C PHE A 256 21.68 -8.64 1.44
N ILE A 257 20.62 -8.80 2.25
CA ILE A 257 19.42 -7.95 2.18
C ILE A 257 19.79 -6.47 2.41
N LYS A 258 20.63 -6.19 3.42
CA LYS A 258 21.13 -4.83 3.70
C LYS A 258 21.80 -4.21 2.49
N ASN A 259 22.73 -4.94 1.85
CA ASN A 259 23.45 -4.44 0.69
C ASN A 259 22.52 -4.20 -0.50
N GLU A 260 21.63 -5.15 -0.81
CA GLU A 260 20.68 -5.02 -1.92
C GLU A 260 19.76 -3.82 -1.71
N ILE A 261 19.20 -3.64 -0.51
CA ILE A 261 18.36 -2.47 -0.21
C ILE A 261 19.10 -1.16 -0.45
N GLN A 262 20.37 -1.04 -0.08
CA GLN A 262 21.10 0.22 -0.30
C GLN A 262 21.27 0.52 -1.80
N VAL A 263 21.44 -0.51 -2.64
CA VAL A 263 21.50 -0.34 -4.11
C VAL A 263 20.16 0.15 -4.65
N TYR A 264 19.04 -0.49 -4.28
CA TYR A 264 17.71 -0.07 -4.72
C TYR A 264 17.31 1.29 -4.14
N LYS A 265 17.73 1.61 -2.92
CA LYS A 265 17.55 2.94 -2.32
C LYS A 265 18.16 4.02 -3.18
N ASN A 266 19.44 3.89 -3.52
CA ASN A 266 20.13 4.90 -4.32
C ASN A 266 19.51 5.00 -5.73
N THR A 267 19.22 3.85 -6.35
CA THR A 267 18.59 3.80 -7.68
C THR A 267 17.23 4.50 -7.67
N LEU A 268 16.31 4.08 -6.80
CA LEU A 268 14.96 4.64 -6.71
C LEU A 268 14.97 6.13 -6.32
N PHE A 269 15.89 6.52 -5.43
CA PHE A 269 16.06 7.92 -5.04
C PHE A 269 16.41 8.80 -6.24
N TYR A 270 17.45 8.45 -7.00
CA TYR A 270 17.94 9.27 -8.12
C TYR A 270 17.10 9.11 -9.40
N ASP A 271 16.47 7.97 -9.61
CA ASP A 271 15.63 7.72 -10.79
C ASP A 271 14.24 8.33 -10.66
N ASN A 272 13.74 8.54 -9.43
CA ASN A 272 12.39 9.03 -9.22
C ASN A 272 12.22 9.99 -8.03
N LEU A 273 12.54 9.55 -6.81
CA LEU A 273 12.00 10.17 -5.60
C LEU A 273 12.54 11.60 -5.33
N CYS A 274 13.76 11.92 -5.74
CA CYS A 274 14.32 13.25 -5.56
C CYS A 274 13.97 14.23 -6.70
N ARG A 275 13.36 13.74 -7.80
CA ARG A 275 13.17 14.52 -9.04
C ARG A 275 11.95 15.43 -9.01
N TYR A 276 10.99 15.13 -8.13
CA TYR A 276 9.71 15.82 -8.07
C TYR A 276 9.47 16.40 -6.69
N PRO A 277 8.83 17.58 -6.61
CA PRO A 277 8.39 18.07 -5.32
C PRO A 277 7.28 17.17 -4.79
N PHE A 278 7.36 16.82 -3.52
CA PHE A 278 6.28 16.11 -2.82
C PHE A 278 5.18 17.08 -2.37
N TYR A 279 5.52 18.37 -2.26
CA TYR A 279 4.60 19.46 -1.99
C TYR A 279 5.13 20.76 -2.61
N SER A 280 4.22 21.63 -3.04
CA SER A 280 4.51 22.93 -3.63
C SER A 280 3.53 23.96 -3.08
N ASP A 281 4.03 25.09 -2.61
CA ASP A 281 3.21 26.26 -2.28
C ASP A 281 3.42 27.38 -3.32
N GLU A 282 2.93 28.59 -3.06
CA GLU A 282 3.07 29.72 -3.99
C GLU A 282 4.53 30.15 -4.21
N LYS A 283 5.42 29.92 -3.24
CA LYS A 283 6.79 30.46 -3.20
C LYS A 283 7.86 29.40 -3.35
N ASN A 284 7.60 28.17 -2.91
CA ASN A 284 8.60 27.12 -2.77
C ASN A 284 8.11 25.78 -3.30
N ASP A 285 9.07 24.98 -3.74
CA ASP A 285 8.93 23.56 -4.01
C ASP A 285 9.72 22.77 -2.97
N TYR A 286 9.09 21.74 -2.40
CA TYR A 286 9.66 20.92 -1.34
C TYR A 286 9.98 19.52 -1.85
N TYR A 287 11.24 19.11 -1.66
CA TYR A 287 11.81 17.89 -2.24
C TYR A 287 12.31 16.95 -1.15
N LEU A 288 12.37 15.67 -1.50
CA LEU A 288 13.09 14.68 -0.72
C LEU A 288 14.60 14.83 -0.98
N SER A 289 15.36 15.14 0.06
CA SER A 289 16.81 15.41 -0.02
C SER A 289 17.68 14.19 0.26
N SER A 290 17.25 13.32 1.17
CA SER A 290 17.92 12.05 1.43
C SER A 290 16.98 11.04 2.08
N ILE A 291 17.36 9.77 1.99
CA ILE A 291 16.71 8.66 2.70
C ILE A 291 17.80 7.81 3.35
N ASP A 292 17.65 7.56 4.65
CA ASP A 292 18.32 6.47 5.35
C ASP A 292 17.35 5.31 5.58
N ILE A 293 17.84 4.09 5.48
CA ILE A 293 17.04 2.88 5.68
C ILE A 293 17.76 2.00 6.69
N ASP A 294 17.09 1.70 7.79
CA ASP A 294 17.48 0.62 8.68
C ASP A 294 16.66 -0.62 8.38
N ILE A 295 17.32 -1.78 8.44
CA ILE A 295 16.69 -3.07 8.16
C ILE A 295 17.23 -4.17 9.07
N SER A 296 16.32 -5.02 9.52
CA SER A 296 16.61 -6.18 10.35
C SER A 296 15.75 -7.37 9.93
N LEU A 297 16.22 -8.57 10.27
CA LEU A 297 15.40 -9.78 10.22
C LEU A 297 14.87 -10.03 11.64
N PRO A 298 13.58 -9.74 11.91
CA PRO A 298 13.01 -9.93 13.25
C PRO A 298 12.91 -11.41 13.60
N TRP A 299 12.84 -12.27 12.59
CA TRP A 299 12.72 -13.71 12.70
C TRP A 299 13.81 -14.39 11.87
N LYS A 300 14.07 -15.67 12.16
CA LYS A 300 14.93 -16.51 11.34
C LYS A 300 14.23 -16.97 10.04
N ARG A 301 13.67 -16.03 9.29
CA ARG A 301 13.00 -16.25 8.00
C ARG A 301 13.04 -14.97 7.16
N ILE A 302 12.89 -15.10 5.85
CA ILE A 302 12.91 -13.96 4.91
C ILE A 302 11.51 -13.50 4.48
N PHE A 303 10.46 -13.96 5.15
CA PHE A 303 9.10 -13.56 4.79
C PHE A 303 8.84 -12.06 5.04
N GLU A 304 9.38 -11.53 6.15
CA GLU A 304 9.22 -10.14 6.52
C GLU A 304 10.51 -9.58 7.13
N VAL A 305 10.64 -8.26 7.08
CA VAL A 305 11.75 -7.51 7.65
C VAL A 305 11.22 -6.43 8.56
N GLY A 306 12.00 -6.11 9.59
CA GLY A 306 11.84 -4.84 10.28
C GLY A 306 12.53 -3.78 9.44
N LEU A 307 11.75 -2.93 8.76
CA LEU A 307 12.24 -1.85 7.92
C LEU A 307 11.73 -0.50 8.42
N THR A 308 12.61 0.49 8.49
CA THR A 308 12.23 1.87 8.79
C THR A 308 13.08 2.82 7.96
N THR A 309 12.43 3.78 7.32
CA THR A 309 13.09 4.84 6.59
C THR A 309 13.16 6.11 7.42
N LYS A 310 14.16 6.95 7.17
CA LYS A 310 14.26 8.30 7.71
C LYS A 310 14.53 9.25 6.55
N ALA A 311 13.54 10.08 6.25
CA ALA A 311 13.64 11.07 5.19
C ALA A 311 14.17 12.41 5.72
N THR A 312 14.97 13.10 4.90
CA THR A 312 15.22 14.53 5.07
C THR A 312 14.64 15.30 3.90
N PHE A 313 14.16 16.51 4.17
CA PHE A 313 13.46 17.33 3.18
C PHE A 313 14.20 18.63 2.92
N GLY A 314 14.17 19.06 1.67
CA GLY A 314 14.74 20.31 1.19
C GLY A 314 13.68 21.23 0.61
N THR A 315 14.05 22.49 0.45
CA THR A 315 13.21 23.53 -0.15
C THR A 315 13.98 24.22 -1.27
N ARG A 316 13.28 24.54 -2.35
CA ARG A 316 13.77 25.36 -3.45
C ARG A 316 12.80 26.51 -3.68
N SER A 317 13.31 27.74 -3.67
CA SER A 317 12.54 28.93 -4.03
C SER A 317 12.16 28.87 -5.52
N LYS A 318 10.92 29.24 -5.83
CA LYS A 318 10.44 29.42 -7.22
C LYS A 318 10.87 30.74 -7.83
N ALA A 319 11.46 31.63 -7.03
CA ALA A 319 11.92 32.95 -7.46
C ALA A 319 13.30 32.93 -8.14
N ASP A 320 13.85 31.75 -8.46
CA ASP A 320 15.15 31.53 -9.11
C ASP A 320 15.06 30.65 -10.37
#